data_AF-A6Q2Q1-F1
#
_entry.id   AF-A6Q2Q1-F1
#
_cell.length_a   1.000
_cell.length_b   1.000
_cell.length_c   1.000
_cell.angle_alpha   90.00
_cell.angle_beta   90.00
_cell.angle_gamma   90.00
#
_symmetry.space_group_name_H-M   'P 1'
#
loop_
_entity.id
_entity.type
_entity.pdbx_description
1 polymer ?
#
loop_
_entity_poly.entity_id
_entity_poly.type
_entity_poly.pdbx_seq_one_letter_code
_entity_poly.pdbx_strand_id
1 'polypeptide(L)'
;MNKEIQTILQEIIQLLEQEKELLIVSIKNHEVSNQLEEIIEQKKSVLSKLSLYEEEDIFRYKKELEKIKLLNERNIELAKNNLNFIDSVFEAIFSDEAKQYTPNGELTTQKEGLVNKKA
;
A
#
# COMPACT_ATOMS: atom_id res chain seq x y z
N MET A 1 17.87 30.02 6.50
CA MET A 1 17.57 28.62 6.16
C MET A 1 17.26 27.91 7.47
N ASN A 2 16.03 27.42 7.66
CA ASN A 2 15.63 26.78 8.90
C ASN A 2 16.15 25.33 8.91
N LYS A 3 17.19 25.06 9.69
CA LYS A 3 17.81 23.73 9.75
C LYS A 3 16.84 22.66 10.26
N GLU A 4 15.87 23.04 11.08
CA GLU A 4 14.90 22.10 11.66
C GLU A 4 13.94 21.57 10.59
N ILE A 5 13.39 22.44 9.73
CA ILE A 5 12.55 22.01 8.60
C ILE A 5 13.33 21.05 7.70
N GLN A 6 14.60 21.37 7.41
CA GLN A 6 15.44 20.51 6.58
C GLN A 6 15.62 19.13 7.23
N THR A 7 15.88 19.07 8.53
CA THR A 7 16.00 17.81 9.28
C THR A 7 14.71 17.00 9.22
N ILE A 8 13.55 17.63 9.44
CA ILE A 8 12.24 16.96 9.37
C ILE A 8 12.00 16.38 7.98
N LEU A 9 12.29 17.13 6.91
CA LEU A 9 12.13 16.64 5.54
C LEU A 9 13.08 15.47 5.22
N GLN A 10 14.32 15.51 5.72
CA GLN A 10 15.25 14.38 5.57
C GLN A 10 14.80 13.14 6.35
N GLU A 11 14.20 13.31 7.53
CA GLU A 11 13.61 12.22 8.31
C GLU A 11 12.48 11.55 7.53
N ILE A 12 11.57 12.32 6.91
CA ILE A 12 10.50 11.78 6.04
C ILE A 12 11.10 10.99 4.86
N ILE A 13 12.14 11.54 4.22
CA ILE A 13 12.82 10.86 3.10
C ILE A 13 13.39 9.51 3.55
N GLN A 14 14.03 9.45 4.72
CA GLN A 14 14.57 8.20 5.25
C GLN A 14 13.47 7.18 5.55
N LEU A 15 12.38 7.61 6.18
CA LEU A 15 11.22 6.74 6.47
C LEU A 15 10.59 6.18 5.18
N LEU A 16 10.49 6.98 4.13
CA LEU A 16 9.98 6.53 2.83
C LEU A 16 10.92 5.53 2.14
N GLU A 17 12.23 5.67 2.29
CA GLU A 17 13.17 4.67 1.77
C GLU A 17 13.13 3.37 2.57
N GLN A 18 12.98 3.44 3.89
CA GLN A 18 12.77 2.27 4.74
C GLN A 18 11.47 1.56 4.41
N GLU A 19 10.36 2.30 4.24
CA GLU A 19 9.08 1.75 3.82
C GLU A 19 9.19 0.97 2.51
N LYS A 20 9.95 1.46 1.53
CA LYS A 20 10.18 0.75 0.26
C LYS A 20 10.81 -0.63 0.49
N GLU A 21 11.87 -0.70 1.30
CA GLU A 21 12.53 -1.97 1.59
C GLU A 21 11.57 -2.95 2.27
N LEU A 22 10.78 -2.47 3.24
CA LEU A 22 9.78 -3.29 3.92
C LEU A 22 8.68 -3.76 2.96
N LEU A 23 8.18 -2.89 2.08
CA LEU A 23 7.19 -3.26 1.06
C LEU A 23 7.72 -4.36 0.14
N ILE A 24 8.99 -4.29 -0.28
CA ILE A 24 9.60 -5.34 -1.12
C ILE A 24 9.64 -6.70 -0.39
N VAL A 25 9.95 -6.70 0.91
CA VAL A 25 10.10 -7.94 1.69
C VAL A 25 8.76 -8.46 2.21
N SER A 26 7.74 -7.61 2.36
CA SER A 26 6.43 -7.95 2.93
C SER A 26 5.70 -9.09 2.22
N ILE A 27 5.93 -9.28 0.91
CA ILE A 27 5.38 -10.40 0.14
C ILE A 27 5.88 -11.76 0.68
N LYS A 28 7.06 -11.78 1.31
CA LYS A 28 7.76 -13.00 1.73
C LYS A 28 7.72 -13.24 3.23
N ASN A 29 7.48 -12.20 4.03
CA ASN A 29 7.52 -12.29 5.48
C ASN A 29 6.38 -11.49 6.13
N HIS A 30 5.46 -12.22 6.76
CA HIS A 30 4.30 -11.66 7.47
C HIS A 30 4.68 -10.83 8.72
N GLU A 31 5.86 -11.03 9.32
CA GLU A 31 6.31 -10.25 10.48
C GLU A 31 6.66 -8.79 10.12
N VAL A 32 6.81 -8.49 8.83
CA VAL A 32 7.13 -7.15 8.30
C VAL A 32 5.94 -6.18 8.44
N SER A 33 4.71 -6.69 8.57
CA SER A 33 3.50 -5.87 8.73
C SER A 33 3.58 -4.94 9.95
N ASN A 34 4.08 -5.44 11.09
CA ASN A 34 4.25 -4.63 12.30
C ASN A 34 5.27 -3.48 12.08
N GLN A 35 6.33 -3.74 11.32
CA GLN A 35 7.34 -2.72 11.01
C GLN A 35 6.80 -1.66 10.05
N LEU A 36 5.96 -2.06 9.09
CA LEU A 36 5.27 -1.11 8.21
C LEU A 36 4.31 -0.21 8.99
N GLU A 37 3.56 -0.77 9.94
CA GLU A 37 2.70 0.02 10.84
C GLU A 37 3.51 1.03 11.67
N GLU A 38 4.66 0.61 12.21
CA GLU A 38 5.55 1.50 12.95
C GLU A 38 6.05 2.66 12.07
N ILE A 39 6.47 2.38 10.84
CA ILE A 39 6.89 3.41 9.88
C ILE A 39 5.75 4.39 9.56
N ILE A 40 4.51 3.92 9.47
CA ILE A 40 3.34 4.80 9.26
C ILE A 40 3.17 5.75 10.44
N GLU A 41 3.26 5.26 11.68
CA GLU A 41 3.13 6.10 12.87
C GLU A 41 4.29 7.09 13.01
N GLN A 42 5.52 6.67 12.69
CA GLN A 42 6.67 7.56 12.63
C GLN A 42 6.47 8.68 11.58
N LYS A 43 6.00 8.35 10.37
CA LYS A 43 5.70 9.35 9.33
C LYS A 43 4.64 10.34 9.80
N LYS A 44 3.55 9.89 10.43
CA LYS A 44 2.51 10.77 11.00
C LYS A 44 3.10 11.72 12.05
N SER A 45 3.91 11.19 12.96
CA SER A 45 4.57 11.98 14.01
C SER A 45 5.47 13.06 13.40
N VAL A 46 6.29 12.72 12.41
CA VAL A 46 7.20 13.67 11.76
C VAL A 46 6.44 14.73 10.96
N LEU A 47 5.38 14.34 10.24
CA LEU A 47 4.52 15.28 9.52
C LEU A 47 3.80 16.25 10.48
N SER A 48 3.43 15.80 11.68
CA SER A 48 2.82 16.67 12.69
C SER A 48 3.78 17.80 13.12
N LYS A 49 5.09 17.52 13.20
CA LYS A 49 6.12 18.54 13.45
C LYS A 49 6.18 19.55 12.31
N LEU A 50 6.02 19.10 11.06
CA LEU A 50 6.03 19.97 9.89
C LEU A 50 4.82 20.93 9.88
N SER A 51 3.68 20.52 10.44
CA SER A 51 2.46 21.34 10.53
C SER A 51 2.57 22.57 11.42
N LEU A 52 3.64 22.68 12.22
CA LEU A 52 3.92 23.83 13.08
C LEU A 52 4.58 24.99 12.34
N TYR A 53 4.96 24.80 11.08
CA TYR A 53 5.65 25.81 10.26
C TYR A 53 4.72 26.37 9.19
N GLU A 54 4.97 27.62 8.83
CA GLU A 54 4.28 28.27 7.72
C GLU A 54 4.64 27.62 6.38
N GLU A 55 3.66 27.53 5.49
CA GLU A 55 3.79 26.89 4.18
C GLU A 55 4.93 27.51 3.35
N GLU A 56 5.11 28.82 3.45
CA GLU A 56 6.14 29.61 2.77
C GLU A 56 7.57 29.21 3.17
N ASP A 57 7.77 28.76 4.41
CA ASP A 57 9.07 28.32 4.89
C ASP A 57 9.40 26.91 4.42
N ILE A 58 8.37 26.07 4.30
CA ILE A 58 8.48 24.70 3.78
C ILE A 58 8.75 24.71 2.26
N PHE A 59 8.05 25.56 1.51
CA PHE A 59 8.20 25.64 0.04
C PHE A 59 9.58 26.05 -0.45
N ARG A 60 10.44 26.59 0.43
CA ARG A 60 11.84 26.87 0.11
C ARG A 60 12.65 25.60 -0.16
N TYR A 61 12.18 24.44 0.32
CA TYR A 61 12.82 23.12 0.17
C TYR A 61 12.23 22.31 -1.00
N LYS A 62 12.07 22.94 -2.17
CA LYS A 62 11.41 22.32 -3.34
C LYS A 62 11.99 20.96 -3.72
N LYS A 63 13.33 20.83 -3.69
CA LYS A 63 14.02 19.59 -4.07
C LYS A 63 13.65 18.44 -3.15
N GLU A 64 13.63 18.70 -1.85
CA GLU A 64 13.23 17.71 -0.84
C GLU A 64 11.75 17.34 -0.99
N LEU A 65 10.87 18.33 -1.20
CA LEU A 65 9.43 18.09 -1.41
C LEU A 65 9.17 17.25 -2.66
N GLU A 66 9.83 17.55 -3.78
CA GLU A 66 9.75 16.75 -5.00
C GLU A 66 10.25 15.31 -4.77
N LYS A 67 11.36 15.15 -4.03
CA LYS A 67 11.86 13.82 -3.68
C LYS A 67 10.87 13.06 -2.82
N ILE A 68 10.29 13.68 -1.79
CA ILE A 68 9.26 13.07 -0.94
C ILE A 68 8.07 12.60 -1.78
N LYS A 69 7.60 13.44 -2.71
CA LYS A 69 6.50 13.11 -3.62
C LYS A 69 6.83 11.86 -4.46
N LEU A 70 7.98 11.84 -5.12
CA LEU A 70 8.41 10.72 -5.97
C LEU A 70 8.54 9.41 -5.17
N LEU A 71 9.15 9.47 -3.98
CA LEU A 71 9.29 8.29 -3.13
C LEU A 71 7.94 7.78 -2.65
N ASN A 72 7.03 8.68 -2.28
CA ASN A 72 5.68 8.31 -1.85
C ASN A 72 4.86 7.67 -2.97
N GLU A 73 4.90 8.24 -4.19
CA GLU A 73 4.25 7.67 -5.37
C GLU A 73 4.77 6.25 -5.66
N ARG A 74 6.09 6.07 -5.66
CA ARG A 74 6.73 4.76 -5.80
C ARG A 74 6.25 3.76 -4.74
N ASN A 75 6.19 4.16 -3.48
CA ASN A 75 5.77 3.27 -2.39
C ASN A 75 4.28 2.89 -2.51
N ILE A 76 3.42 3.81 -2.95
CA ILE A 76 2.02 3.53 -3.25
C ILE A 76 1.89 2.50 -4.38
N GLU A 77 2.67 2.65 -5.44
CA GLU A 77 2.68 1.67 -6.55
C GLU A 77 3.14 0.29 -6.09
N LEU A 78 4.19 0.21 -5.26
CA LEU A 78 4.63 -1.05 -4.66
C LEU A 78 3.54 -1.68 -3.80
N ALA A 79 2.90 -0.91 -2.93
CA ALA A 79 1.81 -1.41 -2.09
C ALA A 79 0.63 -1.94 -2.92
N LYS A 80 0.24 -1.23 -4.00
CA LYS A 80 -0.78 -1.69 -4.94
C LYS A 80 -0.39 -2.98 -5.64
N ASN A 81 0.85 -3.10 -6.10
CA ASN A 81 1.34 -4.31 -6.75
C ASN A 81 1.34 -5.50 -5.79
N ASN A 82 1.72 -5.28 -4.52
CA ASN A 82 1.65 -6.30 -3.49
C ASN A 82 0.22 -6.77 -3.23
N LEU A 83 -0.73 -5.83 -3.14
CA LEU A 83 -2.15 -6.14 -2.98
C LEU A 83 -2.68 -6.94 -4.18
N ASN A 84 -2.42 -6.50 -5.40
CA ASN A 84 -2.85 -7.20 -6.62
C ASN A 84 -2.28 -8.62 -6.69
N PHE A 85 -1.04 -8.83 -6.25
CA PHE A 85 -0.43 -10.16 -6.16
C PHE A 85 -1.17 -11.04 -5.16
N ILE A 86 -1.47 -10.51 -3.97
CA ILE A 86 -2.25 -11.21 -2.95
C ILE A 86 -3.63 -11.59 -3.51
N ASP A 87 -4.33 -10.65 -4.14
CA ASP A 87 -5.65 -10.90 -4.75
C ASP A 87 -5.57 -12.01 -5.81
N SER A 88 -4.54 -12.00 -6.66
CA SER A 88 -4.30 -13.05 -7.67
C SER A 88 -4.07 -14.43 -7.04
N VAL A 89 -3.38 -14.48 -5.89
CA VAL A 89 -3.17 -15.73 -5.13
C VAL A 89 -4.47 -16.21 -4.51
N PHE A 90 -5.29 -15.31 -3.95
CA PHE A 90 -6.62 -15.65 -3.44
C PHE A 90 -7.52 -16.15 -4.56
N GLU A 91 -7.57 -15.47 -5.71
CA GLU A 91 -8.29 -15.93 -6.89
C GLU A 91 -7.82 -17.33 -7.27
N ALA A 92 -6.52 -17.61 -7.39
CA ALA A 92 -6.04 -18.94 -7.75
C ALA A 92 -6.39 -20.06 -6.74
N ILE A 93 -6.47 -19.75 -5.45
CA ILE A 93 -6.81 -20.74 -4.39
C ILE A 93 -8.31 -20.96 -4.30
N PHE A 94 -9.11 -19.91 -4.48
CA PHE A 94 -10.56 -19.92 -4.22
C PHE A 94 -11.42 -19.90 -5.49
N SER A 95 -10.83 -19.80 -6.69
CA SER A 95 -11.54 -20.01 -7.95
C SER A 95 -11.75 -21.51 -8.24
N ASP A 96 -12.37 -22.18 -7.28
CA ASP A 96 -13.12 -23.41 -7.48
C ASP A 96 -14.57 -23.06 -7.84
N GLU A 97 -14.80 -22.44 -9.01
CA GLU A 97 -15.93 -22.93 -9.78
C GLU A 97 -15.51 -24.30 -10.32
N ALA A 98 -15.73 -25.34 -9.50
CA ALA A 98 -15.59 -26.70 -9.96
C ALA A 98 -16.45 -26.84 -11.22
N LYS A 99 -15.79 -26.85 -12.38
CA LYS A 99 -16.37 -27.23 -13.66
C LYS A 99 -16.74 -28.70 -13.55
N GLN A 100 -17.84 -29.00 -12.88
CA GLN A 100 -18.41 -30.34 -12.89
C GLN A 100 -18.93 -30.56 -14.30
N TYR A 101 -18.33 -31.54 -14.97
CA TYR A 101 -18.91 -32.09 -16.18
C TYR A 101 -20.24 -32.75 -15.79
N THR A 102 -21.30 -32.44 -16.53
CA THR A 102 -22.49 -33.31 -16.51
C THR A 102 -22.06 -34.73 -16.92
N PRO A 103 -22.82 -35.78 -16.59
CA PRO A 103 -22.54 -37.15 -17.06
C PRO A 103 -22.39 -37.30 -18.59
N ASN A 104 -22.79 -36.26 -19.35
CA ASN A 104 -22.72 -36.18 -20.81
C ASN A 104 -21.54 -35.31 -21.33
N GLY A 105 -20.67 -34.80 -20.45
CA GLY A 105 -19.47 -34.06 -20.83
C GLY A 105 -19.65 -32.56 -21.11
N GLU A 106 -20.78 -31.97 -20.76
CA GLU A 106 -21.02 -30.52 -20.93
C GLU A 106 -20.63 -29.73 -19.67
N LEU A 107 -20.02 -28.55 -19.88
CA LEU A 107 -19.62 -27.60 -18.85
C LEU A 107 -20.83 -26.82 -18.33
N THR A 108 -21.25 -27.05 -17.08
CA THR A 108 -22.23 -26.19 -16.41
C THR A 108 -21.55 -25.04 -15.70
N THR A 109 -21.68 -23.82 -16.23
CA THR A 109 -21.43 -22.59 -15.48
C THR A 109 -22.60 -22.36 -14.53
N GLN A 110 -22.39 -22.52 -13.23
CA GLN A 110 -23.41 -22.14 -12.24
C GLN A 110 -23.49 -20.62 -12.20
N LYS A 111 -24.38 -20.03 -13.00
CA LYS A 111 -24.84 -18.66 -12.77
C LYS A 111 -25.56 -18.65 -11.42
N GLU A 112 -24.96 -17.99 -10.44
CA GLU A 112 -25.59 -17.67 -9.15
C GLU A 112 -26.96 -17.01 -9.39
N GLY A 113 -28.02 -17.75 -9.08
CA GLY A 113 -29.39 -17.25 -9.05
C GLY A 113 -29.70 -16.67 -7.67
N LEU A 114 -29.37 -15.40 -7.44
CA LEU A 114 -29.95 -14.62 -6.35
C LEU A 114 -31.32 -14.08 -6.80
N VAL A 115 -32.42 -14.79 -6.54
CA VAL A 115 -33.78 -14.17 -6.53
C VAL A 115 -34.70 -14.75 -5.44
N ASN A 116 -34.87 -13.91 -4.42
CA ASN A 116 -36.02 -13.68 -3.51
C ASN A 116 -36.41 -14.64 -2.38
N LYS A 117 -36.15 -14.10 -1.16
CA LYS A 117 -36.98 -14.16 0.05
C LYS A 117 -38.48 -13.96 -0.21
N LYS A 118 -39.29 -14.72 0.54
CA LYS A 118 -40.71 -14.51 0.92
C LYS A 118 -41.80 -14.59 -0.17
N ALA A 119 -42.57 -15.68 -0.13
CA ALA A 119 -44.04 -15.70 -0.03
C ALA A 119 -44.48 -17.07 0.50
#